data_AF-A0A1B7MF36-F1
#
_entry.id   AF-A0A1B7MF36-F1
#
_cell.length_a   1.000
_cell.length_b   1.000
_cell.length_c   1.000
_cell.angle_alpha   90.00
_cell.angle_beta   90.00
_cell.angle_gamma   90.00
#
_symmetry.space_group_name_H-M   'P 1'
#
loop_
_entity.id
_entity.type
_entity.pdbx_description
1 polymer ?
#
loop_
_entity_poly.entity_id
_entity_poly.type
_entity_poly.pdbx_seq_one_letter_code
_entity_poly.pdbx_strand_id
1 'polypeptide(L)'
;MHALEFILLFRQGPSQWPPLFDAPWSSTSLTSLWGHKWHQLFRESFKSIGIRPLSYLLGRTGGVMGAFLASGTLHYVGLQSMGRGGHPVVVFGFFIMQGVGVILEGTWKRYTGVRVNGWLGLLWTWFWIILWANFMVDAWARVGVVGSKFFPDDSGPAVLLAKFLKSHL
;
A
#
# COMPACT_ATOMS: atom_id res chain seq x y z
N MET A 1 1.36 -16.22 -17.55
CA MET A 1 2.72 -16.76 -17.73
C MET A 1 3.44 -16.93 -16.39
N HIS A 2 3.52 -15.92 -15.52
CA HIS A 2 4.26 -16.03 -14.25
C HIS A 2 3.81 -17.14 -13.29
N ALA A 3 2.51 -17.43 -13.16
CA ALA A 3 2.06 -18.50 -12.28
C ALA A 3 2.60 -19.90 -12.67
N LEU A 4 2.73 -20.18 -13.97
CA LEU A 4 3.33 -21.43 -14.46
C LEU A 4 4.84 -21.47 -14.20
N GLU A 5 5.54 -20.35 -14.38
CA GLU A 5 6.98 -20.23 -14.10
C GLU A 5 7.29 -20.53 -12.62
N PHE A 6 6.51 -19.96 -11.69
CA PHE A 6 6.72 -20.20 -10.26
C PHE A 6 6.39 -21.64 -9.83
N ILE A 7 5.34 -22.24 -10.41
CA ILE A 7 5.00 -23.66 -10.16
C ILE A 7 6.11 -24.57 -10.69
N LEU A 8 6.65 -24.30 -11.88
CA LEU A 8 7.66 -25.16 -12.51
C LEU A 8 9.05 -25.01 -11.88
N LEU A 9 9.48 -23.78 -11.56
CA LEU A 9 10.82 -23.51 -11.02
C LEU A 9 10.90 -23.70 -9.51
N PHE A 10 9.89 -23.26 -8.76
CA PHE A 10 9.92 -23.24 -7.29
C PHE A 10 8.98 -24.28 -6.66
N ARG A 11 8.22 -25.04 -7.46
CA ARG A 11 7.23 -26.02 -6.99
C ARG A 11 6.23 -25.43 -5.99
N GLN A 12 5.93 -24.13 -6.12
CA GLN A 12 4.95 -23.44 -5.29
C GLN A 12 3.66 -23.17 -6.05
N GLY A 13 2.55 -23.69 -5.54
CA GLY A 13 1.21 -23.39 -6.03
C GLY A 13 0.73 -22.01 -5.54
N PRO A 14 -0.20 -21.36 -6.26
CA PRO A 14 -0.75 -20.06 -5.86
C PRO A 14 -1.38 -20.04 -4.46
N SER A 15 -1.88 -21.17 -3.98
CA SER A 15 -2.43 -21.33 -2.62
C SER A 15 -1.40 -21.20 -1.51
N GLN A 16 -0.11 -21.31 -1.83
CA GLN A 16 0.99 -21.17 -0.87
C GLN A 16 1.49 -19.73 -0.77
N TRP A 17 1.03 -18.84 -1.65
CA TRP A 17 1.44 -17.44 -1.64
C TRP A 17 0.61 -16.65 -0.64
N PRO A 18 1.23 -15.75 0.13
CA PRO A 18 0.49 -14.87 1.01
C PRO A 18 -0.47 -14.00 0.20
N PRO A 19 -1.69 -13.73 0.71
CA PRO A 19 -2.63 -12.87 0.02
C PRO A 19 -2.03 -11.47 -0.17
N LEU A 20 -2.19 -10.91 -1.38
CA LEU A 20 -1.71 -9.57 -1.68
C LEU A 20 -2.42 -8.51 -0.84
N PHE A 21 -3.70 -8.75 -0.55
CA PHE A 21 -4.55 -7.92 0.29
C PHE A 21 -5.36 -8.82 1.20
N ASP A 22 -5.51 -8.43 2.46
CA ASP A 22 -6.32 -9.13 3.46
C ASP A 22 -7.34 -8.16 4.08
N ALA A 23 -8.48 -8.03 3.41
CA ALA A 23 -9.59 -7.14 3.77
C ALA A 23 -9.12 -5.76 4.32
N PRO A 24 -8.33 -4.97 3.56
CA PRO A 24 -7.71 -3.74 4.07
C PRO A 24 -8.72 -2.72 4.59
N TRP A 25 -9.95 -2.73 4.07
CA TRP A 25 -11.03 -1.86 4.53
C TRP A 25 -11.48 -2.12 5.97
N SER A 26 -11.19 -3.31 6.51
CA SER A 26 -11.47 -3.70 7.89
C SER A 26 -10.35 -3.35 8.88
N SER A 27 -9.36 -2.57 8.46
CA SER A 27 -8.19 -2.26 9.29
C SER A 27 -8.55 -1.28 10.42
N THR A 28 -8.36 -1.71 11.66
CA THR A 28 -8.61 -0.90 12.87
C THR A 28 -7.34 -0.22 13.41
N SER A 29 -6.22 -0.36 12.70
CA SER A 29 -4.97 0.35 12.97
C SER A 29 -4.14 0.47 11.70
N LEU A 30 -3.34 1.53 11.57
CA LEU A 30 -2.34 1.69 10.52
C LEU A 30 -1.31 0.55 10.56
N THR A 31 -0.92 0.11 11.76
CA THR A 31 -0.03 -1.04 11.93
C THR A 31 -0.60 -2.30 11.28
N SER A 32 -1.90 -2.56 11.43
CA SER A 32 -2.55 -3.70 10.76
C SER A 32 -2.65 -3.51 9.25
N LEU A 33 -3.07 -2.32 8.82
CA LEU A 33 -3.23 -1.97 7.41
C LEU A 33 -1.93 -2.23 6.63
N TRP A 34 -0.83 -1.60 7.05
CA TRP A 34 0.46 -1.67 6.35
C TRP A 34 1.25 -2.95 6.65
N GLY A 35 1.03 -3.57 7.81
CA GLY A 35 1.83 -4.70 8.27
C GLY A 35 1.48 -6.04 7.61
N HIS A 36 0.20 -6.24 7.26
CA HIS A 36 -0.27 -7.50 6.67
C HIS A 36 -1.50 -7.40 5.75
N LYS A 37 -2.26 -6.29 5.77
CA LYS A 37 -3.52 -6.21 5.01
C LYS A 37 -3.41 -5.53 3.65
N TRP A 38 -2.39 -4.70 3.46
CA TRP A 38 -2.21 -3.91 2.24
C TRP A 38 -0.98 -4.35 1.45
N HIS A 39 -1.17 -4.64 0.17
CA HIS A 39 -0.13 -4.73 -0.86
C HIS A 39 1.13 -5.50 -0.43
N GLN A 40 0.94 -6.75 0.01
CA GLN A 40 1.99 -7.57 0.63
C GLN A 40 3.10 -8.04 -0.32
N LEU A 41 2.95 -7.80 -1.63
CA LEU A 41 3.93 -8.13 -2.67
C LEU A 41 5.35 -7.63 -2.34
N PHE A 42 5.47 -6.40 -1.82
CA PHE A 42 6.77 -5.75 -1.60
C PHE A 42 7.31 -5.90 -0.17
N ARG A 43 6.63 -6.69 0.67
CA ARG A 43 6.94 -6.78 2.10
C ARG A 43 8.38 -7.22 2.37
N GLU A 44 8.84 -8.28 1.72
CA GLU A 44 10.20 -8.79 1.95
C GLU A 44 11.27 -7.83 1.39
N SER A 45 11.00 -7.19 0.25
CA SER A 45 11.86 -6.14 -0.29
C SER A 45 12.01 -4.98 0.70
N PHE A 46 10.90 -4.45 1.22
CA PHE A 46 10.93 -3.36 2.20
C PHE A 46 11.58 -3.77 3.51
N LYS A 47 11.45 -5.02 3.94
CA LYS A 47 12.22 -5.53 5.08
C LYS A 47 13.71 -5.49 4.83
N SER A 48 14.14 -5.96 3.66
CA SER A 48 15.56 -6.11 3.32
C SER A 48 16.24 -4.76 3.14
N ILE A 49 15.64 -3.85 2.35
CA ILE A 49 16.27 -2.58 1.96
C ILE A 49 15.89 -1.40 2.86
N GLY A 50 14.76 -1.49 3.58
CA GLY A 50 14.25 -0.42 4.43
C GLY A 50 14.37 -0.75 5.91
N ILE A 51 13.63 -1.76 6.37
CA ILE A 51 13.47 -2.04 7.80
C ILE A 51 14.80 -2.45 8.44
N ARG A 52 15.47 -3.50 7.93
CA ARG A 52 16.68 -4.05 8.53
C ARG A 52 17.81 -3.01 8.68
N PRO A 53 18.24 -2.30 7.62
CA PRO A 53 19.34 -1.35 7.75
C PRO A 53 19.01 -0.18 8.68
N LEU A 54 17.81 0.41 8.57
CA LEU A 54 17.46 1.54 9.44
C LEU A 54 17.08 1.11 10.86
N SER A 55 16.65 -0.13 11.06
CA SER A 55 16.47 -0.69 12.41
C SER A 55 17.81 -0.86 13.11
N TYR A 56 18.83 -1.28 12.38
CA TYR A 56 20.18 -1.42 12.92
C TYR A 56 20.76 -0.06 13.37
N LEU A 57 20.52 1.00 12.59
CA LEU A 57 21.07 2.33 12.86
C LEU A 57 20.25 3.16 13.86
N LEU A 58 18.92 3.09 13.78
CA LEU A 58 18.00 4.02 14.45
C LEU A 58 16.90 3.31 15.25
N GLY A 59 17.07 2.01 15.49
CA GLY A 59 16.12 1.18 16.24
C GLY A 59 14.75 1.07 15.55
N ARG A 60 13.73 0.73 16.35
CA ARG A 60 12.37 0.45 15.82
C ARG A 60 11.80 1.58 14.97
N THR A 61 11.95 2.83 15.41
CA THR A 61 11.48 4.01 14.67
C THR A 61 12.15 4.10 13.31
N GLY A 62 13.48 3.90 13.27
CA GLY A 62 14.26 3.78 12.05
C GLY A 62 13.71 2.74 11.08
N GLY A 63 13.44 1.53 11.60
CA GLY A 63 12.86 0.45 10.79
C GLY A 63 11.54 0.81 10.13
N VAL A 64 10.62 1.41 10.89
CA VAL A 64 9.32 1.86 10.37
C VAL A 64 9.52 2.92 9.28
N MET A 65 10.31 3.95 9.56
CA MET A 65 10.59 5.00 8.58
C MET A 65 11.30 4.45 7.34
N GLY A 66 12.18 3.46 7.50
CA GLY A 66 12.89 2.80 6.41
C GLY A 66 11.96 2.04 5.47
N ALA A 67 10.96 1.33 6.00
CA ALA A 67 9.94 0.69 5.17
C ALA A 67 9.21 1.72 4.29
N PHE A 68 8.78 2.82 4.90
CA PHE A 68 8.01 3.84 4.20
C PHE A 68 8.85 4.69 3.25
N LEU A 69 10.13 4.93 3.54
CA LEU A 69 11.09 5.53 2.62
C LEU A 69 11.31 4.64 1.39
N ALA A 70 11.49 3.33 1.59
CA ALA A 70 11.61 2.37 0.49
C ALA A 70 10.33 2.34 -0.35
N SER A 71 9.16 2.33 0.29
CA SER A 71 7.86 2.40 -0.41
C SER A 71 7.69 3.71 -1.18
N GLY A 72 8.03 4.85 -0.58
CA GLY A 72 7.98 6.16 -1.25
C GLY A 72 8.91 6.24 -2.46
N THR A 73 10.10 5.65 -2.36
CA THR A 73 11.05 5.55 -3.46
C THR A 73 10.47 4.74 -4.62
N LEU A 74 9.91 3.56 -4.33
CA LEU A 74 9.27 2.70 -5.33
C LEU A 74 8.16 3.46 -6.08
N HIS A 75 7.27 4.13 -5.35
CA HIS A 75 6.16 4.84 -5.96
C HIS A 75 6.61 6.10 -6.70
N TYR A 76 7.61 6.81 -6.19
CA TYR A 76 8.16 7.98 -6.86
C TYR A 76 8.78 7.59 -8.20
N VAL A 77 9.64 6.57 -8.23
CA VAL A 77 10.23 6.04 -9.48
C VAL A 77 9.14 5.56 -10.44
N GLY A 78 8.13 4.85 -9.94
CA GLY A 78 6.97 4.45 -10.75
C GLY A 78 6.25 5.65 -11.38
N LEU A 79 6.01 6.73 -10.62
CA LEU A 79 5.39 7.94 -11.17
C LEU A 79 6.30 8.69 -12.16
N GLN A 80 7.62 8.71 -11.93
CA GLN A 80 8.57 9.28 -12.89
C GLN A 80 8.51 8.54 -14.24
N SER A 81 8.29 7.23 -14.23
CA SER A 81 8.17 6.44 -15.46
C SER A 81 6.92 6.77 -16.31
N MET A 82 5.94 7.49 -15.75
CA MET A 82 4.72 7.90 -16.47
C MET A 82 4.92 9.14 -17.36
N GLY A 83 6.15 9.68 -17.48
CA GLY A 83 6.49 10.81 -18.35
C GLY A 83 6.06 12.19 -17.86
N ARG A 84 5.09 12.27 -16.92
CA ARG A 84 4.65 13.52 -16.28
C ARG A 84 5.18 13.72 -14.86
N GLY A 85 5.70 12.67 -14.23
CA GLY A 85 6.38 12.71 -12.92
C GLY A 85 5.49 13.11 -11.74
N GLY A 86 5.70 12.49 -10.58
CA GLY A 86 5.06 12.91 -9.33
C GLY A 86 5.87 13.97 -8.61
N HIS A 87 5.24 14.96 -7.96
CA HIS A 87 5.97 15.87 -7.09
C HIS A 87 6.56 15.10 -5.89
N PRO A 88 7.89 15.10 -5.67
CA PRO A 88 8.53 14.24 -4.68
C PRO A 88 7.99 14.47 -3.27
N VAL A 89 7.76 15.73 -2.88
CA VAL A 89 7.21 16.06 -1.55
C VAL A 89 5.84 15.45 -1.33
N VAL A 90 4.99 15.35 -2.36
CA VAL A 90 3.65 14.77 -2.23
C VAL A 90 3.76 13.25 -2.05
N VAL A 91 4.56 12.61 -2.91
CA VAL A 91 4.73 11.15 -2.89
C VAL A 91 5.42 10.69 -1.60
N PHE A 92 6.60 11.23 -1.30
CA PHE A 92 7.31 10.89 -0.08
C PHE A 92 6.56 11.36 1.15
N GLY A 93 5.93 12.54 1.12
CA GLY A 93 5.11 13.06 2.21
C GLY A 93 4.01 12.09 2.62
N PHE A 94 3.26 11.55 1.67
CA PHE A 94 2.27 10.50 1.95
C PHE A 94 2.89 9.34 2.73
N PHE A 95 3.92 8.68 2.18
CA PHE A 95 4.49 7.49 2.83
C PHE A 95 5.16 7.79 4.17
N ILE A 96 5.88 8.90 4.29
CA ILE A 96 6.48 9.35 5.55
C ILE A 96 5.40 9.52 6.62
N MET A 97 4.27 10.11 6.27
CA MET A 97 3.16 10.28 7.22
C MET A 97 2.49 8.97 7.60
N GLN A 98 2.51 7.94 6.75
CA GLN A 98 2.12 6.59 7.15
C GLN A 98 3.06 6.01 8.21
N GLY A 99 4.37 6.24 8.09
CA GLY A 99 5.36 5.87 9.09
C GLY A 99 5.14 6.60 10.41
N VAL A 100 4.92 7.92 10.37
CA VAL A 100 4.57 8.73 11.55
C VAL A 100 3.32 8.16 12.23
N GLY A 101 2.27 7.86 11.49
CA GLY A 101 1.04 7.29 12.05
C GLY A 101 1.27 5.94 12.76
N VAL A 102 2.09 5.04 12.19
CA VAL A 102 2.46 3.77 12.84
C VAL A 102 3.29 3.98 14.10
N ILE A 103 4.21 4.96 14.09
CA ILE A 103 5.01 5.33 15.27
C ILE A 103 4.11 5.93 16.37
N LEU A 104 3.14 6.75 16.00
CA LEU A 104 2.15 7.31 16.93
C LEU A 104 1.32 6.20 17.58
N GLU A 105 0.85 5.20 16.83
CA GLU A 105 0.16 4.03 17.43
C GLU A 105 1.05 3.25 18.40
N GLY A 106 2.33 3.09 18.07
CA GLY A 106 3.31 2.46 18.95
C GLY A 106 3.54 3.26 20.24
N THR A 107 3.56 4.59 20.12
CA THR A 107 3.73 5.54 21.23
C THR A 107 2.49 5.58 22.12
N TRP A 108 1.30 5.61 21.52
CA TRP A 108 0.02 5.47 22.20
C TRP A 108 -0.01 4.20 23.05
N LYS A 109 0.37 3.06 22.48
CA LYS A 109 0.47 1.80 23.23
C LYS A 109 1.47 1.88 24.38
N ARG A 110 2.61 2.56 24.19
CA ARG A 110 3.64 2.71 25.23
C ARG A 110 3.13 3.51 26.43
N TYR A 111 2.36 4.58 26.21
CA TYR A 111 1.88 5.45 27.28
C TYR A 111 0.57 4.97 27.92
N THR A 112 -0.36 4.44 27.13
CA THR A 112 -1.69 4.03 27.63
C THR A 112 -1.77 2.55 27.99
N GLY A 113 -0.82 1.74 27.53
CA GLY A 113 -0.88 0.27 27.58
C GLY A 113 -1.86 -0.36 26.57
N VAL A 114 -2.67 0.45 25.89
CA VAL A 114 -3.75 -0.01 25.00
C VAL A 114 -3.33 0.09 23.54
N ARG A 115 -3.62 -0.94 22.75
CA ARG A 115 -3.39 -0.89 21.29
C ARG A 115 -4.54 -0.14 20.61
N VAL A 116 -4.23 0.63 19.58
CA VAL A 116 -5.25 1.18 18.68
C VAL A 116 -5.99 0.02 18.01
N ASN A 117 -7.30 -0.08 18.23
CA ASN A 117 -8.15 -1.15 17.71
C ASN A 117 -9.65 -0.76 17.81
N GLY A 118 -10.55 -1.63 17.35
CA GLY A 118 -12.00 -1.45 17.42
C GLY A 118 -12.50 -0.31 16.53
N TRP A 119 -13.70 0.20 16.82
CA TRP A 119 -14.33 1.26 16.02
C TRP A 119 -13.60 2.60 16.09
N LEU A 120 -13.05 2.98 17.24
CA LEU A 120 -12.21 4.18 17.32
C LEU A 120 -10.92 4.03 16.51
N GLY A 121 -10.31 2.84 16.54
CA GLY A 121 -9.15 2.53 15.71
C GLY A 121 -9.45 2.52 14.22
N LEU A 122 -10.63 2.04 13.82
CA LEU A 122 -11.12 2.10 12.45
C LEU A 122 -11.25 3.57 11.98
N LEU A 123 -11.92 4.41 12.77
CA LEU A 123 -12.06 5.84 12.49
C LEU A 123 -10.71 6.54 12.40
N TRP A 124 -9.80 6.29 13.35
CA TRP A 124 -8.43 6.78 13.34
C TRP A 124 -7.69 6.40 12.06
N THR A 125 -7.74 5.11 11.69
CA THR A 125 -7.03 4.57 10.53
C THR A 125 -7.53 5.23 9.25
N TRP A 126 -8.85 5.31 9.08
CA TRP A 126 -9.45 5.91 7.89
C TRP A 126 -9.28 7.41 7.83
N PHE A 127 -9.42 8.12 8.96
CA PHE A 127 -9.14 9.54 9.03
C PHE A 127 -7.72 9.84 8.56
N TRP A 128 -6.73 9.12 9.12
CA TRP A 128 -5.33 9.32 8.77
C TRP A 128 -5.06 9.01 7.29
N ILE A 129 -5.58 7.88 6.80
CA ILE A 129 -5.41 7.48 5.40
C ILE A 129 -6.04 8.50 4.47
N ILE A 130 -7.30 8.88 4.69
CA ILE A 130 -8.02 9.81 3.81
C ILE A 130 -7.31 11.15 3.79
N LEU A 131 -6.94 11.69 4.96
CA LEU A 131 -6.26 12.98 5.06
C LEU A 131 -5.03 13.06 4.15
N TRP A 132 -4.14 12.06 4.22
CA TRP A 132 -2.90 12.06 3.43
C TRP A 132 -3.07 11.54 2.01
N ALA A 133 -3.98 10.58 1.79
CA ALA A 133 -4.21 9.98 0.47
C ALA A 133 -4.81 10.99 -0.52
N ASN A 134 -5.56 11.99 -0.07
CA ASN A 134 -6.10 13.04 -0.95
C ASN A 134 -5.01 13.68 -1.83
N PHE A 135 -3.87 14.05 -1.25
CA PHE A 135 -2.76 14.64 -1.99
C PHE A 135 -2.12 13.67 -2.99
N MET A 136 -1.95 12.41 -2.58
CA MET A 136 -1.36 11.37 -3.42
C MET A 136 -2.26 11.00 -4.60
N VAL A 137 -3.57 10.90 -4.36
CA VAL A 137 -4.57 10.60 -5.40
C VAL A 137 -4.69 11.75 -6.39
N ASP A 138 -4.65 13.02 -5.93
CA ASP A 138 -4.57 14.18 -6.83
C ASP A 138 -3.30 14.14 -7.69
N ALA A 139 -2.14 13.82 -7.11
CA ALA A 139 -0.92 13.65 -7.86
C ALA A 139 -1.04 12.52 -8.90
N TRP A 140 -1.61 11.37 -8.54
CA TRP A 140 -1.88 10.26 -9.48
C TRP A 140 -2.80 10.66 -10.63
N ALA A 141 -3.84 11.44 -10.34
CA ALA A 141 -4.77 11.93 -11.35
C ALA A 141 -4.05 12.85 -12.35
N ARG A 142 -3.25 13.82 -11.86
CA ARG A 142 -2.50 14.77 -12.71
C ARG A 142 -1.51 14.09 -13.66
N VAL A 143 -0.85 13.02 -13.19
CA VAL A 143 0.14 12.29 -14.00
C VAL A 143 -0.48 11.22 -14.90
N GLY A 144 -1.80 11.04 -14.85
CA GLY A 144 -2.53 10.11 -15.70
C GLY A 144 -2.54 8.65 -15.22
N VAL A 145 -2.09 8.36 -13.99
CA VAL A 145 -2.13 7.00 -13.43
C VAL A 145 -3.57 6.49 -13.34
N VAL A 146 -4.53 7.36 -12.98
CA VAL A 146 -5.96 6.99 -12.90
C VAL A 146 -6.52 6.58 -14.27
N GLY A 147 -6.00 7.17 -15.36
CA GLY A 147 -6.38 6.81 -16.73
C GLY A 147 -5.54 5.70 -17.34
N SER A 148 -4.56 5.16 -16.62
CA SER A 148 -3.69 4.10 -17.14
C SER A 148 -4.42 2.76 -17.18
N LYS A 149 -4.26 2.05 -18.30
CA LYS A 149 -4.92 0.76 -18.54
C LYS A 149 -4.10 -0.37 -17.93
N PHE A 150 -4.46 -0.79 -16.71
CA PHE A 150 -3.85 -1.97 -16.10
C PHE A 150 -4.42 -3.30 -16.61
N PHE A 151 -5.60 -3.26 -17.25
CA PHE A 151 -6.31 -4.43 -17.77
C PHE A 151 -6.76 -4.21 -19.22
N PRO A 152 -6.95 -5.27 -20.03
CA PRO A 152 -7.50 -5.17 -21.37
C PRO A 152 -8.88 -4.50 -21.37
N ASP A 153 -9.16 -3.67 -22.37
CA ASP A 153 -10.38 -2.84 -22.47
C ASP A 153 -11.69 -3.65 -22.32
N ASP A 154 -11.67 -4.92 -22.70
CA ASP A 154 -12.82 -5.81 -22.66
C ASP A 154 -13.24 -6.31 -21.28
N SER A 155 -12.37 -6.16 -20.28
CA SER A 155 -12.52 -6.72 -18.94
C SER A 155 -12.90 -5.69 -17.86
N GLY A 156 -13.07 -4.42 -18.24
CA GLY A 156 -13.48 -3.37 -17.32
C GLY A 156 -14.88 -3.65 -16.71
N PRO A 157 -15.11 -3.44 -15.41
CA PRO A 157 -16.41 -3.68 -14.78
C PRO A 157 -17.56 -2.94 -15.45
N ALA A 158 -17.33 -1.71 -15.90
CA ALA A 158 -18.31 -0.90 -16.63
C ALA A 158 -18.61 -1.48 -18.03
N VAL A 159 -17.60 -2.05 -18.71
CA VAL A 159 -17.76 -2.69 -20.02
C VAL A 159 -18.51 -4.02 -19.87
N LEU A 160 -18.18 -4.80 -18.83
CA LEU A 160 -18.90 -6.03 -18.49
C LEU A 160 -20.35 -5.74 -18.14
N LEU A 161 -20.61 -4.71 -17.33
CA LEU A 161 -21.97 -4.26 -17.02
C LEU A 161 -22.71 -3.79 -18.26
N ALA A 162 -22.06 -3.01 -19.15
CA ALA A 162 -22.67 -2.57 -20.39
C ALA A 162 -22.97 -3.74 -21.36
N LYS A 163 -22.06 -4.73 -21.46
CA LYS A 163 -22.27 -5.97 -22.23
C LYS A 163 -23.41 -6.81 -21.63
N PHE A 164 -23.50 -6.90 -20.30
CA PHE A 164 -24.59 -7.57 -19.61
C PHE A 164 -25.94 -6.89 -19.86
N LEU A 165 -26.02 -5.58 -19.71
CA LEU A 165 -27.23 -4.81 -19.96
C LEU A 165 -27.68 -4.90 -21.43
N LYS A 166 -26.74 -4.84 -22.39
CA LYS A 166 -27.04 -5.01 -23.83
C LYS A 166 -27.47 -6.42 -24.23
N SER A 167 -27.21 -7.44 -23.42
CA SER A 167 -27.63 -8.82 -23.73
C SER A 167 -28.97 -9.20 -23.12
N HIS A 168 -29.54 -8.36 -22.26
CA HIS A 168 -30.79 -8.59 -21.53
C HIS A 168 -31.83 -7.47 -21.74
N LEU A 169 -31.53 -6.51 -22.62
CA LEU A 169 -32.43 -5.48 -23.15
C LEU A 169 -32.53 -5.67 -24.66
#